data_AF-G5RRW9-F1
#
_entry.id   AF-G5RRW9-F1
#
_cell.length_a   1.000
_cell.length_b   1.000
_cell.length_c   1.000
_cell.angle_alpha   90.00
_cell.angle_beta   90.00
_cell.angle_gamma   90.00
#
_symmetry.space_group_name_H-M   'P 1'
#
loop_
_entity.id
_entity.type
_entity.pdbx_description
1 polymer ?
#
loop_
_entity_poly.entity_id
_entity_poly.type
_entity_poly.pdbx_seq_one_letter_code
_entity_poly.pdbx_strand_id
1 'polypeptide(L)'
;MTQKRTLLKYGILSLALAAPYGILSLALALAAPLSACAFDSLTVFGDSLSDTGNNGRWTWDSGQNKLYDEQLAERFGLALSPSNNGGSNYAAGG
;
A
#
# COMPACT_ATOMS: atom_id res chain seq x y z
N MET A 1 -48.55 -39.15 1.03
CA MET A 1 -48.41 -37.84 1.73
C MET A 1 -47.02 -37.60 2.34
N THR A 2 -46.12 -38.59 2.37
CA THR A 2 -44.83 -38.55 3.08
C THR A 2 -43.71 -37.80 2.32
N GLN A 3 -43.65 -37.92 1.00
CA GLN A 3 -42.61 -37.34 0.13
C GLN A 3 -42.53 -35.80 0.19
N LYS A 4 -43.67 -35.10 0.20
CA LYS A 4 -43.72 -33.63 0.24
C LYS A 4 -43.19 -33.03 1.55
N ARG A 5 -43.32 -33.75 2.68
CA ARG A 5 -42.80 -33.31 3.99
C ARG A 5 -41.28 -33.45 4.08
N THR A 6 -40.71 -34.42 3.37
CA THR A 6 -39.28 -34.68 3.32
C THR A 6 -38.55 -33.61 2.49
N LEU A 7 -39.08 -33.27 1.31
CA LEU A 7 -38.53 -32.22 0.44
C LEU A 7 -38.54 -30.82 1.10
N LEU A 8 -39.59 -30.48 1.85
CA LEU A 8 -39.69 -29.20 2.55
C LEU A 8 -38.64 -29.07 3.66
N LYS A 9 -38.33 -30.16 4.37
CA LYS A 9 -37.28 -30.19 5.41
C LYS A 9 -35.89 -29.98 4.82
N TYR A 10 -35.56 -30.66 3.73
CA TYR A 10 -34.25 -30.51 3.07
C TYR A 10 -34.08 -29.14 2.40
N GLY A 11 -35.15 -28.55 1.84
CA GLY A 11 -35.11 -27.20 1.28
C GLY A 11 -34.83 -26.12 2.32
N ILE A 12 -35.49 -26.19 3.49
CA ILE A 12 -35.27 -25.25 4.60
C ILE A 12 -33.90 -25.46 5.25
N LEU A 13 -33.43 -26.70 5.39
CA LEU A 13 -32.09 -27.01 5.92
C LEU A 13 -30.98 -26.53 4.98
N SER A 14 -31.18 -26.65 3.66
CA SER A 14 -30.23 -26.16 2.64
C SER A 14 -30.17 -24.63 2.60
N LEU A 15 -31.30 -23.94 2.80
CA LEU A 15 -31.36 -22.47 2.90
C LEU A 15 -30.71 -21.95 4.20
N ALA A 16 -30.86 -22.70 5.30
CA ALA A 16 -30.25 -22.37 6.60
C ALA A 16 -28.72 -22.57 6.61
N LEU A 17 -28.20 -23.54 5.84
CA LEU A 17 -26.75 -23.72 5.71
C LEU A 17 -26.10 -22.67 4.79
N ALA A 18 -26.80 -22.11 3.81
CA ALA A 18 -26.23 -21.10 2.89
C ALA A 18 -26.06 -19.71 3.55
N ALA A 19 -26.93 -19.35 4.49
CA ALA A 19 -26.89 -18.07 5.21
C ALA A 19 -25.57 -17.76 5.95
N PRO A 20 -24.97 -18.67 6.74
CA PRO A 20 -23.71 -18.40 7.44
C PRO A 20 -22.52 -18.23 6.48
N TYR A 21 -22.49 -18.96 5.35
CA TYR A 21 -21.41 -18.81 4.36
C TYR A 21 -21.49 -17.48 3.61
N GLY A 22 -22.70 -16.97 3.37
CA GLY A 22 -22.90 -15.66 2.73
C GLY A 22 -22.40 -14.50 3.60
N ILE A 23 -22.74 -14.52 4.89
CA ILE A 23 -22.29 -13.49 5.84
C ILE A 23 -20.77 -13.54 6.03
N LEU A 24 -20.19 -14.75 6.14
CA LEU A 24 -18.75 -14.92 6.26
C LEU A 24 -17.99 -14.44 5.02
N SER A 25 -18.50 -14.76 3.82
CA SER A 25 -17.88 -14.33 2.55
C SER A 25 -17.93 -12.81 2.38
N LEU A 26 -19.04 -12.18 2.76
CA LEU A 26 -19.19 -10.72 2.74
C LEU A 26 -18.26 -10.05 3.75
N ALA A 27 -18.19 -10.57 4.98
CA ALA A 27 -17.29 -10.06 6.00
C ALA A 27 -15.81 -10.15 5.58
N LEU A 28 -15.42 -11.24 4.92
CA LEU A 28 -14.05 -11.42 4.42
C LEU A 28 -13.73 -10.46 3.26
N ALA A 29 -14.70 -10.21 2.37
CA ALA A 29 -14.55 -9.25 1.29
C ALA A 29 -14.44 -7.79 1.78
N LEU A 30 -15.16 -7.42 2.84
CA LEU A 30 -15.04 -6.09 3.47
C LEU A 30 -13.79 -5.94 4.34
N ALA A 31 -13.26 -7.04 4.87
CA ALA A 31 -12.03 -7.05 5.67
C ALA A 31 -10.76 -7.11 4.82
N ALA A 32 -10.88 -7.37 3.51
CA ALA A 32 -9.74 -7.29 2.60
C ALA A 32 -9.23 -5.85 2.59
N PRO A 33 -7.93 -5.61 2.84
CA PRO A 33 -7.38 -4.28 2.70
C PRO A 33 -7.58 -3.85 1.25
N LEU A 34 -8.37 -2.80 1.04
CA LEU A 34 -8.35 -2.09 -0.23
C LEU A 34 -6.92 -1.60 -0.37
N SER A 35 -6.21 -2.07 -1.39
CA SER A 35 -4.95 -1.45 -1.79
C SER A 35 -5.26 0.01 -2.09
N ALA A 36 -5.02 0.90 -1.12
CA ALA A 36 -5.02 2.33 -1.35
C ALA A 36 -4.14 2.55 -2.57
N CYS A 37 -4.58 3.38 -3.53
CA CYS A 37 -3.85 3.66 -4.76
C CYS A 37 -2.38 3.94 -4.42
N ALA A 38 -1.54 2.91 -4.52
CA ALA A 38 -0.14 2.99 -4.18
C ALA A 38 0.52 3.68 -5.37
N PHE A 39 1.23 4.75 -5.11
CA PHE A 39 2.06 5.37 -6.11
C PHE A 39 3.27 4.47 -6.34
N ASP A 40 3.60 4.22 -7.60
CA ASP A 40 4.72 3.36 -7.99
C ASP A 40 6.05 4.12 -8.11
N SER A 41 6.02 5.45 -7.89
CA SER A 41 7.20 6.31 -8.01
C SER A 41 7.13 7.51 -7.08
N LEU A 42 8.29 8.02 -6.67
CA LEU A 42 8.46 9.26 -5.92
C LEU A 42 9.35 10.21 -6.74
N THR A 43 8.84 11.40 -7.05
CA THR A 43 9.63 12.48 -7.66
C THR A 43 9.76 13.62 -6.65
N VAL A 44 10.99 14.07 -6.40
CA VAL A 44 11.30 15.08 -5.38
C VAL A 44 11.83 16.33 -6.07
N PHE A 45 11.31 17.49 -5.69
CA PHE A 45 11.84 18.80 -6.04
C PHE A 45 12.05 19.58 -4.75
N GLY A 46 13.09 20.40 -4.68
CA GLY A 46 13.38 21.16 -3.48
C GLY A 46 14.79 21.72 -3.47
N ASP A 47 15.24 22.04 -2.25
CA ASP A 47 16.54 22.62 -1.96
C ASP A 47 17.43 21.60 -1.22
N SER A 48 18.44 22.10 -0.51
CA SER A 48 19.40 21.35 0.29
C SER A 48 18.77 20.35 1.27
N LEU A 49 17.58 20.63 1.80
CA LEU A 49 16.91 19.76 2.78
C LEU A 49 16.38 18.45 2.19
N SER A 50 16.24 18.40 0.87
CA SER A 50 15.80 17.19 0.15
C SER A 50 16.85 16.72 -0.87
N ASP A 51 18.02 17.36 -0.91
CA ASP A 51 19.08 17.05 -1.85
C ASP A 51 19.82 15.77 -1.41
N THR A 52 19.54 14.67 -2.11
CA THR A 52 20.15 13.37 -1.85
C THR A 52 21.55 13.22 -2.45
N GLY A 53 22.08 14.25 -3.12
CA GLY A 53 23.44 14.27 -3.66
C GLY A 53 23.59 14.86 -5.07
N ASN A 54 22.64 15.68 -5.55
CA ASN A 54 22.81 16.45 -6.78
C ASN A 54 23.91 17.52 -6.60
N ASN A 55 23.80 18.36 -5.57
CA ASN A 55 24.83 19.36 -5.24
C ASN A 55 25.58 19.03 -3.94
N GLY A 56 25.00 18.19 -3.08
CA GLY A 56 25.64 17.70 -1.86
C GLY A 56 24.63 17.15 -0.88
N ARG A 57 25.11 16.62 0.24
CA ARG A 57 24.25 16.22 1.37
C ARG A 57 24.38 17.22 2.50
N TRP A 58 23.25 17.81 2.89
CA TRP A 58 23.21 18.90 3.84
C TRP A 58 22.71 18.43 5.21
N THR A 59 23.39 17.41 5.75
CA THR A 59 23.12 16.88 7.08
C THR A 59 24.29 17.17 8.02
N TRP A 60 23.99 17.36 9.31
CA TRP A 60 24.99 17.62 10.35
C TRP A 60 26.08 16.54 10.44
N ASP A 61 25.75 15.31 10.08
CA ASP A 61 26.57 14.11 10.26
C ASP A 61 27.25 13.63 8.97
N SER A 62 27.38 14.52 7.96
CA SER A 62 28.03 14.19 6.68
C SER A 62 27.37 13.03 5.93
N GLY A 63 26.05 12.91 6.01
CA GLY A 63 25.23 11.97 5.25
C GLY A 63 25.06 10.59 5.90
N GLN A 64 25.42 10.41 7.17
CA GLN A 64 25.19 9.14 7.87
C GLN A 64 23.70 8.85 8.08
N ASN A 65 22.89 9.88 8.34
CA ASN A 65 21.45 9.78 8.45
C ASN A 65 20.74 10.05 7.11
N LYS A 66 19.61 9.37 6.95
CA LYS A 66 18.72 9.53 5.81
C LYS A 66 17.91 10.82 5.92
N LEU A 67 17.77 11.52 4.81
CA LEU A 67 16.81 12.61 4.66
C LEU A 67 15.38 12.07 4.74
N TYR A 68 14.41 12.96 4.95
CA TYR A 68 13.02 12.56 5.15
C TYR A 68 12.43 11.87 3.92
N ASP A 69 12.82 12.30 2.72
CA ASP A 69 12.39 11.77 1.43
C ASP A 69 13.01 10.39 1.14
N GLU A 70 14.25 10.16 1.56
CA GLU A 70 14.88 8.84 1.54
C GLU A 70 14.17 7.86 2.49
N GLN A 71 13.83 8.31 3.69
CA GLN A 71 13.03 7.50 4.63
C GLN A 71 11.63 7.24 4.10
N LEU A 72 11.03 8.21 3.41
CA LEU A 72 9.71 8.07 2.79
C LEU A 72 9.77 7.03 1.66
N ALA A 73 10.75 7.15 0.76
CA ALA A 73 10.96 6.21 -0.33
C ALA A 73 11.14 4.77 0.20
N GLU A 74 11.99 4.59 1.22
CA GLU A 74 12.22 3.30 1.85
C GLU A 74 10.94 2.71 2.45
N ARG A 75 10.14 3.50 3.18
CA ARG A 75 8.86 3.03 3.77
C ARG A 75 7.88 2.54 2.73
N PHE A 76 7.92 3.10 1.52
CA PHE A 76 7.06 2.71 0.41
C PHE A 76 7.72 1.73 -0.57
N GLY A 77 8.96 1.27 -0.29
CA GLY A 77 9.68 0.35 -1.17
C GLY A 77 10.06 0.96 -2.53
N LEU A 78 10.21 2.28 -2.59
CA LEU A 78 10.54 3.02 -3.80
C LEU A 78 12.04 3.31 -3.88
N ALA A 79 12.57 3.28 -5.10
CA ALA A 79 13.93 3.77 -5.35
C ALA A 79 13.94 5.29 -5.43
N LEU A 80 14.87 5.93 -4.73
CA LEU A 80 15.12 7.37 -4.80
C LEU A 80 16.62 7.60 -4.98
N SER A 81 17.00 8.34 -6.01
CA SER A 81 18.38 8.69 -6.30
C SER A 81 18.47 10.08 -6.95
N PRO A 82 19.63 10.75 -6.89
CA PRO A 82 19.83 12.07 -7.50
C PRO A 82 19.56 12.04 -9.01
N SER A 83 18.94 13.09 -9.53
CA SER A 83 18.66 13.26 -10.96
C SER A 83 19.94 13.37 -11.79
N ASN A 84 21.04 13.85 -11.21
CA ASN A 84 22.37 13.84 -11.84
C ASN A 84 22.85 12.42 -12.17
N ASN A 85 22.32 11.40 -11.48
CA ASN A 85 22.57 9.97 -11.74
C ASN A 85 21.42 9.29 -12.51
N GLY A 86 20.49 10.06 -13.08
CA GLY A 86 19.30 9.56 -13.78
C GLY A 86 18.13 9.18 -12.85
N GLY A 87 18.18 9.57 -11.57
CA GLY A 87 17.13 9.32 -10.59
C GLY A 87 15.97 10.33 -10.64
N SER A 88 15.06 10.19 -9.69
CA SER A 88 13.82 10.99 -9.59
C SER A 88 13.89 12.11 -8.54
N ASN A 89 15.03 12.32 -7.90
CA ASN A 89 15.23 13.45 -6.99
C ASN A 89 15.94 14.60 -7.71
N TYR A 90 15.21 15.69 -7.97
CA TYR A 90 15.67 16.92 -8.60
C TYR A 90 15.97 18.04 -7.61
N ALA A 91 15.92 17.77 -6.30
CA ALA A 91 16.28 18.76 -5.30
C ALA A 91 17.78 19.07 -5.39
N ALA A 92 18.13 20.34 -5.31
CA ALA A 92 19.51 20.80 -5.41
C ALA A 92 19.75 21.90 -4.38
N GLY A 93 20.74 21.69 -3.51
CA GLY A 93 21.20 22.74 -2.59
C GLY A 93 21.84 23.91 -3.33
N GLY A 94 21.42 25.13 -2.97
CA GLY A 94 22.00 26.38 -3.48
C GLY A 94 23.22 26.85 -2.72
#